data_AF-A0A7R9GUX3-F1
#
_entry.id   AF-A0A7R9GUX3-F1
#
_cell.length_a   1.000
_cell.length_b   1.000
_cell.length_c   1.000
_cell.angle_alpha   90.00
_cell.angle_beta   90.00
_cell.angle_gamma   90.00
#
_symmetry.space_group_name_H-M   'P 1'
#
loop_
_entity.id
_entity.type
_entity.pdbx_description
1 polymer ?
#
loop_
_entity_poly.entity_id
_entity_poly.type
_entity_poly.pdbx_seq_one_letter_code
_entity_poly.pdbx_strand_id
1 'polypeptide(L)'
;MYILYDSVVSGADSDPCSDMIGNATSQLISALNSTDMTPSVTTETIEASNWGPKRDPLIVVVPITIIYALIFLLGIVGNVSTCIVIARNKHMHTATNYYLFSLAVSDMLLLVSGLPPEMYYHWSRYPYVFGEAFCMIQGFAAETSANATVLTITAFTVERYVAICHPFQSHTVSKLSRAVRFIVGIWILALCLAVPQAIQFGVVYERRPDGTILDEEHAVCAVKRIVIPHSFEISSFVFFLAPMTLITVLYVLIGLQLHRSSILARRDKGSVRLKNQVHHKKVLHVAASSSPKNRPVGAMATSRTTGDATAHHPPPPPPQPPHEEEEDGRKNFARNAQAKAAKHVVKMLGKGPSYPPTHTHKVVHQPVEEGS
;
A
#
# COMPACT_ATOMS: atom_id res chain seq x y z
N MET A 1 -5.56 -14.11 8.16
CA MET A 1 -5.70 -13.56 9.54
C MET A 1 -7.04 -13.92 10.16
N TYR A 2 -8.18 -13.75 9.46
CA TYR A 2 -9.48 -14.25 9.94
C TYR A 2 -9.67 -15.76 9.74
N ILE A 3 -9.16 -16.35 8.64
CA ILE A 3 -9.14 -17.83 8.45
C ILE A 3 -8.22 -18.54 9.46
N LEU A 4 -7.17 -17.85 9.94
CA LEU A 4 -6.37 -18.30 11.08
C LEU A 4 -7.13 -18.17 12.41
N TYR A 5 -7.98 -17.16 12.55
CA TYR A 5 -8.82 -17.00 13.74
C TYR A 5 -9.90 -18.08 13.79
N ASP A 6 -10.61 -18.36 12.69
CA ASP A 6 -11.63 -19.42 12.64
C ASP A 6 -11.04 -20.84 12.63
N SER A 7 -9.84 -21.05 12.08
CA SER A 7 -9.14 -22.34 12.19
C SER A 7 -8.54 -22.58 13.59
N VAL A 8 -8.16 -21.52 14.31
CA VAL A 8 -7.74 -21.60 15.72
C VAL A 8 -8.94 -21.74 16.65
N VAL A 9 -10.07 -21.09 16.35
CA VAL A 9 -11.31 -21.18 17.14
C VAL A 9 -12.07 -22.49 16.86
N SER A 10 -12.12 -22.98 15.62
CA SER A 10 -12.68 -24.30 15.30
C SER A 10 -11.71 -25.46 15.61
N GLY A 11 -10.42 -25.15 15.83
CA GLY A 11 -9.42 -26.10 16.31
C GLY A 11 -9.25 -26.12 17.83
N ALA A 12 -9.90 -25.19 18.56
CA ALA A 12 -10.00 -25.18 20.01
C ALA A 12 -11.27 -25.91 20.46
N ASP A 13 -11.40 -27.18 20.06
CA ASP A 13 -12.26 -28.09 20.81
C ASP A 13 -11.65 -28.30 22.20
N SER A 14 -12.50 -28.27 23.23
CA SER A 14 -12.26 -28.57 24.66
C SER A 14 -11.66 -27.46 25.55
N ASP A 15 -12.50 -26.48 25.93
CA ASP A 15 -12.29 -25.69 27.14
C ASP A 15 -12.60 -26.53 28.40
N PRO A 16 -11.62 -26.79 29.31
CA PRO A 16 -11.82 -27.59 30.53
C PRO A 16 -12.85 -26.99 31.52
N CYS A 17 -13.25 -25.73 31.31
CA CYS A 17 -14.24 -25.05 32.13
C CYS A 17 -15.68 -25.47 31.76
N SER A 18 -15.92 -25.91 30.52
CA SER A 18 -17.24 -26.35 30.04
C SER A 18 -17.64 -27.71 30.62
N ASP A 19 -16.68 -28.63 30.77
CA ASP A 19 -16.88 -29.95 31.40
C ASP A 19 -17.21 -29.85 32.90
N MET A 20 -16.66 -28.86 33.62
CA MET A 20 -17.00 -28.62 35.02
C MET A 20 -18.41 -28.05 35.19
N ILE A 21 -18.85 -27.19 34.27
CA ILE A 21 -20.22 -26.65 34.29
C ILE A 21 -21.22 -27.73 33.87
N GLY A 22 -20.87 -28.60 32.91
CA GLY A 22 -21.65 -29.78 32.49
C GLY A 22 -21.86 -30.82 33.60
N ASN A 23 -20.83 -31.09 34.41
CA ASN A 23 -20.96 -31.96 35.58
C ASN A 23 -21.75 -31.31 36.74
N ALA A 24 -21.64 -30.00 36.95
CA ALA A 24 -22.42 -29.30 37.96
C ALA A 24 -23.92 -29.20 37.58
N THR A 25 -24.21 -29.01 36.29
CA THR A 25 -25.58 -28.95 35.76
C THR A 25 -26.25 -30.33 35.73
N SER A 26 -25.55 -31.39 35.35
CA SER A 26 -26.09 -32.76 35.43
C SER A 26 -26.38 -33.20 36.88
N GLN A 27 -25.56 -32.80 37.85
CA GLN A 27 -25.86 -33.05 39.27
C GLN A 27 -27.05 -32.20 39.76
N LEU A 28 -27.19 -30.95 39.33
CA LEU A 28 -28.33 -30.10 39.68
C LEU A 28 -29.65 -30.63 39.07
N ILE A 29 -29.62 -31.14 37.84
CA ILE A 29 -30.78 -31.75 37.16
C ILE A 29 -31.20 -33.05 37.86
N SER A 30 -30.25 -33.86 38.34
CA SER A 30 -30.56 -35.07 39.13
C SER A 30 -31.22 -34.74 40.48
N ALA A 31 -30.83 -33.63 41.11
CA ALA A 31 -31.43 -33.15 42.35
C ALA A 31 -32.85 -32.57 42.16
N LEU A 32 -33.12 -31.96 40.99
CA LEU A 32 -34.43 -31.38 40.67
C LEU A 32 -35.48 -32.42 40.25
N ASN A 33 -35.08 -33.61 39.79
CA ASN A 33 -35.99 -34.72 39.46
C ASN A 33 -36.58 -35.44 40.69
N SER A 34 -36.22 -35.05 41.91
CA SER A 34 -36.73 -35.67 43.16
C SER A 34 -37.98 -34.99 43.73
N THR A 35 -38.45 -33.91 43.12
CA THR A 35 -39.62 -33.14 43.60
C THR A 35 -40.60 -32.90 42.46
N ASP A 36 -41.67 -33.67 42.48
CA ASP A 36 -42.76 -33.68 41.51
C ASP A 36 -43.68 -32.47 41.70
N MET A 37 -43.82 -31.62 40.67
CA MET A 37 -45.05 -30.90 40.30
C MET A 37 -44.80 -30.08 39.04
N THR A 38 -45.32 -30.57 37.92
CA THR A 38 -45.38 -29.84 36.64
C THR A 38 -46.21 -28.55 36.77
N PRO A 39 -45.83 -27.51 36.03
CA PRO A 39 -46.74 -27.03 35.00
C PRO A 39 -46.07 -27.09 33.62
N SER A 40 -46.90 -27.28 32.61
CA SER A 40 -46.58 -27.32 31.18
C SER A 40 -45.75 -26.12 30.73
N VAL A 41 -44.43 -26.25 30.79
CA VAL A 41 -43.51 -25.44 29.99
C VAL A 41 -43.33 -26.21 28.70
N THR A 42 -43.70 -25.57 27.60
CA THR A 42 -43.51 -26.06 26.23
C THR A 42 -42.14 -26.69 26.08
N THR A 43 -42.13 -28.02 26.02
CA THR A 43 -40.99 -28.85 25.64
C THR A 43 -40.74 -28.71 24.13
N GLU A 44 -40.57 -27.47 23.65
CA GLU A 44 -39.74 -27.26 22.48
C GLU A 44 -38.32 -27.43 22.99
N THR A 45 -37.91 -28.68 22.90
CA THR A 45 -36.55 -29.17 23.04
C THR A 45 -35.57 -28.13 22.49
N ILE A 46 -34.80 -27.56 23.41
CA ILE A 46 -33.44 -27.11 23.14
C ILE A 46 -32.69 -28.35 22.63
N GLU A 47 -32.86 -28.70 21.36
CA GLU A 47 -31.76 -29.32 20.62
C GLU A 47 -30.71 -28.20 20.59
N ALA A 48 -29.81 -28.22 21.58
CA ALA A 48 -28.68 -27.31 21.59
C ALA A 48 -27.87 -27.64 20.34
N SER A 49 -28.04 -26.84 19.28
CA SER A 49 -27.15 -26.88 18.13
C SER A 49 -25.71 -26.79 18.67
N ASN A 50 -24.88 -27.75 18.29
CA ASN A 50 -23.46 -27.77 18.60
C ASN A 50 -22.73 -26.54 18.04
N TRP A 51 -23.37 -25.77 17.16
CA TRP A 51 -22.81 -24.55 16.56
C TRP A 51 -23.18 -23.26 17.30
N GLY A 52 -23.88 -23.39 18.43
CA GLY A 52 -24.22 -22.26 19.30
C GLY A 52 -25.41 -21.44 18.78
N PRO A 53 -25.60 -20.20 19.29
CA PRO A 53 -26.74 -19.38 18.91
C PRO A 53 -26.63 -18.91 17.45
N LYS A 54 -27.78 -18.84 16.76
CA LYS A 54 -27.90 -18.33 15.38
C LYS A 54 -27.30 -16.94 15.17
N ARG A 55 -27.31 -16.09 16.20
CA ARG A 55 -26.79 -14.73 16.15
C ARG A 55 -26.05 -14.41 17.43
N ASP A 56 -24.89 -13.78 17.28
CA ASP A 56 -24.14 -13.20 18.39
C ASP A 56 -24.94 -12.11 19.13
N PRO A 57 -24.61 -11.83 20.40
CA PRO A 57 -25.34 -10.82 21.17
C PRO A 57 -25.22 -9.45 20.49
N LEU A 58 -26.33 -8.70 20.48
CA LEU A 58 -26.43 -7.37 19.82
C LEU A 58 -25.34 -6.39 20.24
N ILE A 59 -24.88 -6.50 21.49
CA ILE A 59 -23.80 -5.67 22.03
C ILE A 59 -22.47 -5.87 21.30
N VAL A 60 -22.25 -7.03 20.66
CA VAL A 60 -21.06 -7.35 19.87
C VAL A 60 -21.32 -7.10 18.38
N VAL A 61 -22.45 -7.58 17.85
CA VAL A 61 -22.75 -7.49 16.41
C VAL A 61 -22.91 -6.06 15.93
N VAL A 62 -23.56 -5.19 16.70
CA VAL A 62 -23.82 -3.80 16.28
C VAL A 62 -22.50 -3.00 16.12
N PRO A 63 -21.58 -2.99 17.10
CA PRO A 63 -20.27 -2.37 16.91
C PRO A 63 -19.45 -2.96 15.75
N ILE A 64 -19.41 -4.29 15.61
CA ILE A 64 -18.70 -4.95 14.50
C ILE A 64 -19.28 -4.48 13.16
N THR A 65 -20.60 -4.40 13.07
CA THR A 65 -21.29 -3.95 11.85
C THR A 65 -20.89 -2.53 11.47
N ILE A 66 -20.86 -1.61 12.43
CA ILE A 66 -20.45 -0.22 12.19
C ILE A 66 -19.00 -0.17 11.71
N ILE A 67 -18.10 -0.89 12.38
CA ILE A 67 -16.68 -0.91 12.05
C ILE A 67 -16.45 -1.48 10.65
N TYR A 68 -17.05 -2.62 10.33
CA TYR A 68 -16.92 -3.26 9.02
C TYR A 68 -17.52 -2.41 7.90
N ALA A 69 -18.65 -1.75 8.14
CA ALA A 69 -19.22 -0.80 7.19
C ALA A 69 -18.27 0.37 6.91
N LEU A 70 -17.63 0.94 7.95
CA LEU A 70 -16.65 2.01 7.78
C LEU A 70 -15.41 1.53 7.02
N ILE A 71 -14.86 0.35 7.36
CA ILE A 71 -13.71 -0.23 6.66
C ILE A 71 -14.06 -0.47 5.18
N PHE A 72 -15.23 -1.01 4.90
CA PHE A 72 -15.70 -1.24 3.54
C PHE A 72 -15.81 0.06 2.75
N LEU A 73 -16.51 1.07 3.27
CA LEU A 73 -16.71 2.34 2.58
C LEU A 73 -15.40 3.09 2.35
N LEU A 74 -14.60 3.28 3.41
CA LEU A 74 -13.32 3.99 3.31
C LEU A 74 -12.33 3.23 2.43
N GLY A 75 -12.29 1.90 2.58
CA GLY A 75 -11.41 1.03 1.80
C GLY A 75 -11.75 1.04 0.32
N ILE A 76 -13.03 0.92 -0.05
CA ILE A 76 -13.46 0.97 -1.45
C ILE A 76 -13.17 2.34 -2.05
N VAL A 77 -13.56 3.42 -1.38
CA VAL A 77 -13.29 4.78 -1.88
C VAL A 77 -11.78 5.03 -2.05
N GLY A 78 -10.97 4.67 -1.05
CA GLY A 78 -9.52 4.83 -1.07
C GLY A 78 -8.86 4.03 -2.20
N ASN A 79 -9.16 2.74 -2.33
CA ASN A 79 -8.55 1.89 -3.33
C ASN A 79 -9.02 2.22 -4.75
N VAL A 80 -10.33 2.50 -4.94
CA VAL A 80 -10.84 2.97 -6.24
C VAL A 80 -10.19 4.29 -6.65
N SER A 81 -10.07 5.24 -5.73
CA SER A 81 -9.42 6.53 -6.03
C SER A 81 -7.97 6.34 -6.46
N THR A 82 -7.23 5.44 -5.80
CA THR A 82 -5.85 5.09 -6.16
C THR A 82 -5.77 4.52 -7.58
N CYS A 83 -6.64 3.57 -7.91
CA CYS A 83 -6.75 3.01 -9.25
C CYS A 83 -7.04 4.10 -10.31
N ILE A 84 -8.01 4.99 -10.04
CA ILE A 84 -8.40 6.07 -10.96
C ILE A 84 -7.24 7.04 -11.19
N VAL A 85 -6.59 7.51 -10.13
CA VAL A 85 -5.50 8.49 -10.21
C VAL A 85 -4.35 7.94 -11.06
N ILE A 86 -3.98 6.68 -10.84
CA ILE A 86 -2.89 6.04 -11.58
C ILE A 86 -3.29 5.83 -13.04
N ALA A 87 -4.50 5.31 -13.31
CA ALA A 87 -4.96 5.02 -14.68
C ALA A 87 -5.15 6.28 -15.54
N ARG A 88 -5.58 7.40 -14.94
CA ARG A 88 -5.84 8.65 -15.67
C ARG A 88 -4.58 9.48 -15.90
N ASN A 89 -3.61 9.43 -14.98
CA ASN A 89 -2.44 10.29 -15.06
C ASN A 89 -1.23 9.55 -15.64
N LYS A 90 -0.91 9.82 -16.91
CA LYS A 90 0.27 9.25 -17.59
C LYS A 90 1.59 9.48 -16.84
N HIS A 91 1.72 10.60 -16.10
CA HIS A 91 2.91 10.87 -15.28
C HIS A 91 3.07 9.87 -14.12
N MET A 92 1.96 9.25 -13.69
CA MET A 92 1.95 8.23 -12.65
C MET A 92 2.26 6.83 -13.19
N HIS A 93 2.52 6.62 -14.49
CA HIS A 93 2.82 5.30 -15.04
C HIS A 93 4.28 4.88 -14.79
N THR A 94 4.62 4.70 -13.52
CA THR A 94 5.95 4.24 -13.07
C THR A 94 5.84 2.85 -12.43
N ALA A 95 6.93 2.08 -12.42
CA ALA A 95 6.96 0.73 -11.84
C ALA A 95 6.35 0.65 -10.43
N THR A 96 6.74 1.59 -9.57
CA THR A 96 6.18 1.80 -8.22
C THR A 96 4.67 1.90 -8.20
N ASN A 97 4.12 2.76 -9.04
CA ASN A 97 2.69 3.03 -9.02
C ASN A 97 1.90 1.85 -9.57
N TYR A 98 2.48 1.03 -10.44
CA TYR A 98 1.84 -0.24 -10.84
C TYR A 98 1.78 -1.26 -9.69
N TYR A 99 2.77 -1.31 -8.80
CA TYR A 99 2.64 -2.11 -7.57
C TYR A 99 1.56 -1.56 -6.63
N LEU A 100 1.46 -0.23 -6.47
CA LEU A 100 0.39 0.40 -5.69
C LEU A 100 -1.00 0.13 -6.30
N PHE A 101 -1.09 0.14 -7.63
CA PHE A 101 -2.32 -0.23 -8.35
C PHE A 101 -2.68 -1.69 -8.09
N SER A 102 -1.70 -2.61 -8.16
CA SER A 102 -1.92 -4.02 -7.86
C SER A 102 -2.42 -4.25 -6.42
N LEU A 103 -1.87 -3.52 -5.43
CA LEU A 103 -2.35 -3.56 -4.05
C LEU A 103 -3.79 -3.06 -3.92
N ALA A 104 -4.12 -1.95 -4.57
CA ALA A 104 -5.49 -1.43 -4.54
C ALA A 104 -6.49 -2.42 -5.15
N VAL A 105 -6.10 -3.16 -6.20
CA VAL A 105 -6.95 -4.19 -6.80
C VAL A 105 -7.13 -5.40 -5.86
N SER A 106 -6.06 -5.90 -5.22
CA SER A 106 -6.18 -7.02 -4.27
C SER A 106 -6.98 -6.62 -3.03
N ASP A 107 -6.82 -5.40 -2.52
CA ASP A 107 -7.60 -4.90 -1.39
C ASP A 107 -9.08 -4.71 -1.76
N MET A 108 -9.40 -4.21 -2.96
CA MET A 108 -10.79 -4.16 -3.44
C MET A 108 -11.41 -5.56 -3.53
N LEU A 109 -10.67 -6.54 -4.05
CA LEU A 109 -11.13 -7.92 -4.12
C LEU A 109 -11.46 -8.44 -2.70
N LEU A 110 -10.55 -8.25 -1.74
CA LEU A 110 -10.75 -8.66 -0.35
C LEU A 110 -11.97 -7.98 0.28
N LEU A 111 -12.13 -6.66 0.09
CA LEU A 111 -13.24 -5.92 0.68
C LEU A 111 -14.58 -6.36 0.12
N VAL A 112 -14.68 -6.60 -1.19
CA VAL A 112 -15.92 -7.01 -1.85
C VAL A 112 -16.28 -8.47 -1.57
N SER A 113 -15.29 -9.37 -1.59
CA SER A 113 -15.56 -10.80 -1.39
C SER A 113 -15.58 -11.22 0.08
N GLY A 114 -14.87 -10.50 0.95
CA GLY A 114 -14.72 -10.87 2.36
C GLY A 114 -15.75 -10.23 3.27
N LEU A 115 -15.85 -8.89 3.27
CA LEU A 115 -16.62 -8.19 4.31
C LEU A 115 -18.13 -8.42 4.27
N PRO A 116 -18.82 -8.46 3.11
CA PRO A 116 -20.27 -8.69 3.11
C PRO A 116 -20.68 -10.09 3.60
N PRO A 117 -20.02 -11.19 3.17
CA PRO A 117 -20.31 -12.51 3.74
C PRO A 117 -19.96 -12.63 5.23
N GLU A 118 -18.84 -12.04 5.66
CA GLU A 118 -18.48 -11.99 7.09
C GLU A 118 -19.55 -11.24 7.91
N MET A 119 -20.02 -10.10 7.40
CA MET A 119 -21.11 -9.36 8.02
C MET A 119 -22.36 -10.25 8.16
N TYR A 120 -22.75 -10.94 7.09
CA TYR A 120 -23.89 -11.85 7.13
C TYR A 120 -23.73 -12.91 8.21
N TYR A 121 -22.54 -13.49 8.35
CA TYR A 121 -22.25 -14.53 9.34
C TYR A 121 -22.42 -14.06 10.79
N HIS A 122 -21.99 -12.85 11.12
CA HIS A 122 -22.21 -12.25 12.46
C HIS A 122 -23.70 -12.01 12.77
N TRP A 123 -24.51 -11.76 11.75
CA TRP A 123 -25.96 -11.55 11.90
C TRP A 123 -26.78 -12.84 11.86
N SER A 124 -26.30 -13.85 11.14
CA SER A 124 -26.95 -15.15 10.97
C SER A 124 -25.90 -16.20 10.64
N ARG A 125 -25.49 -16.96 11.65
CA ARG A 125 -24.49 -18.03 11.53
C ARG A 125 -24.99 -19.16 10.62
N TYR A 126 -26.29 -19.48 10.70
CA TYR A 126 -27.00 -20.47 9.89
C TYR A 126 -28.47 -20.02 9.64
N PRO A 127 -29.13 -20.45 8.55
CA PRO A 127 -28.61 -21.25 7.44
C PRO A 127 -27.72 -20.44 6.49
N TYR A 128 -26.72 -21.09 5.92
CA TYR A 128 -25.93 -20.54 4.82
C TYR A 128 -26.69 -20.64 3.50
N VAL A 129 -27.16 -19.49 2.99
CA VAL A 129 -28.10 -19.41 1.85
C VAL A 129 -27.44 -19.29 0.48
N PHE A 130 -26.13 -19.09 0.39
CA PHE A 130 -25.44 -18.78 -0.88
C PHE A 130 -24.98 -20.02 -1.67
N GLY A 131 -25.08 -21.21 -1.09
CA GLY A 131 -24.71 -22.48 -1.73
C GLY A 131 -23.21 -22.76 -1.79
N GLU A 132 -22.85 -24.01 -2.09
CA GLU A 132 -21.47 -24.49 -1.98
C GLU A 132 -20.48 -23.78 -2.89
N ALA A 133 -20.88 -23.44 -4.12
CA ALA A 133 -20.02 -22.72 -5.06
C ALA A 133 -19.61 -21.34 -4.53
N PHE A 134 -20.53 -20.59 -3.91
CA PHE A 134 -20.22 -19.27 -3.36
C PHE A 134 -19.26 -19.37 -2.17
N CYS A 135 -19.45 -20.37 -1.29
CA CYS A 135 -18.53 -20.66 -0.18
C CYS A 135 -17.09 -20.89 -0.65
N MET A 136 -16.92 -21.72 -1.69
CA MET A 136 -15.60 -21.97 -2.30
C MET A 136 -15.00 -20.71 -2.94
N ILE A 137 -15.81 -19.96 -3.72
CA ILE A 137 -15.35 -18.74 -4.41
C ILE A 137 -14.96 -17.65 -3.40
N GLN A 138 -15.72 -17.51 -2.32
CA GLN A 138 -15.44 -16.56 -1.25
C GLN A 138 -14.08 -16.86 -0.60
N GLY A 139 -13.85 -18.11 -0.19
CA GLY A 139 -12.56 -18.54 0.37
C GLY A 139 -11.42 -18.35 -0.63
N PHE A 140 -11.63 -18.73 -1.89
CA PHE A 140 -10.66 -18.55 -2.97
C PHE A 140 -10.27 -17.09 -3.19
N ALA A 141 -11.25 -16.18 -3.23
CA ALA A 141 -11.01 -14.75 -3.43
C ALA A 141 -10.28 -14.13 -2.24
N ALA A 142 -10.65 -14.50 -1.01
CA ALA A 142 -9.98 -14.06 0.20
C ALA A 142 -8.51 -14.50 0.22
N GLU A 143 -8.24 -15.78 -0.03
CA GLU A 143 -6.87 -16.32 -0.08
C GLU A 143 -6.05 -15.71 -1.23
N THR A 144 -6.64 -15.58 -2.42
CA THR A 144 -5.98 -14.94 -3.57
C THR A 144 -5.60 -13.50 -3.24
N SER A 145 -6.52 -12.73 -2.64
CA SER A 145 -6.26 -11.33 -2.30
C SER A 145 -5.14 -11.18 -1.27
N ALA A 146 -5.12 -12.02 -0.23
CA ALA A 146 -4.07 -12.02 0.78
C ALA A 146 -2.69 -12.36 0.18
N ASN A 147 -2.64 -13.42 -0.63
CA ASN A 147 -1.43 -13.86 -1.32
C ASN A 147 -0.94 -12.79 -2.31
N ALA A 148 -1.85 -12.19 -3.10
CA ALA A 148 -1.50 -11.13 -4.04
C ALA A 148 -0.96 -9.90 -3.31
N THR A 149 -1.59 -9.47 -2.21
CA THR A 149 -1.13 -8.33 -1.40
C THR A 149 0.28 -8.57 -0.85
N VAL A 150 0.53 -9.70 -0.18
CA VAL A 150 1.84 -9.96 0.44
C VAL A 150 2.96 -10.13 -0.59
N LEU A 151 2.70 -10.82 -1.69
CA LEU A 151 3.67 -10.98 -2.78
C LEU A 151 3.95 -9.64 -3.49
N THR A 152 2.93 -8.78 -3.65
CA THR A 152 3.08 -7.45 -4.23
C THR A 152 3.91 -6.54 -3.34
N ILE A 153 3.67 -6.53 -2.01
CA ILE A 153 4.49 -5.78 -1.04
C ILE A 153 5.95 -6.27 -1.07
N THR A 154 6.15 -7.58 -1.14
CA THR A 154 7.47 -8.20 -1.22
C THR A 154 8.21 -7.75 -2.49
N ALA A 155 7.57 -7.88 -3.66
CA ALA A 155 8.15 -7.49 -4.94
C ALA A 155 8.42 -5.98 -5.01
N PHE A 156 7.53 -5.16 -4.47
CA PHE A 156 7.74 -3.72 -4.32
C PHE A 156 9.00 -3.42 -3.48
N THR A 157 9.13 -4.08 -2.33
CA THR A 157 10.30 -3.92 -1.44
C THR A 157 11.59 -4.36 -2.12
N VAL A 158 11.58 -5.50 -2.83
CA VAL A 158 12.73 -5.97 -3.62
C VAL A 158 13.10 -4.96 -4.71
N GLU A 159 12.12 -4.41 -5.43
CA GLU A 159 12.37 -3.39 -6.44
C GLU A 159 13.03 -2.15 -5.82
N ARG A 160 12.55 -1.71 -4.65
CA ARG A 160 13.17 -0.58 -3.92
C ARG A 160 14.58 -0.89 -3.47
N TYR A 161 14.81 -2.08 -2.92
CA TYR A 161 16.13 -2.52 -2.51
C TYR A 161 17.12 -2.48 -3.67
N VAL A 162 16.76 -3.06 -4.83
CA VAL A 162 17.63 -3.06 -6.02
C VAL A 162 17.87 -1.65 -6.54
N ALA A 163 16.86 -0.78 -6.56
CA ALA A 163 17.02 0.59 -7.02
C ALA A 163 17.94 1.43 -6.12
N ILE A 164 17.93 1.20 -4.81
CA ILE A 164 18.72 1.95 -3.83
C ILE A 164 20.15 1.37 -3.70
N CYS A 165 20.29 0.05 -3.65
CA CYS A 165 21.57 -0.61 -3.39
C CYS A 165 22.37 -0.86 -4.67
N HIS A 166 21.72 -1.00 -5.82
CA HIS A 166 22.34 -1.34 -7.11
C HIS A 166 21.88 -0.39 -8.23
N PRO A 167 22.17 0.92 -8.14
CA PRO A 167 21.67 1.93 -9.07
C PRO A 167 22.05 1.66 -10.53
N PHE A 168 23.26 1.13 -10.78
CA PHE A 168 23.77 0.81 -12.12
C PHE A 168 23.02 -0.36 -12.79
N GLN A 169 22.56 -1.35 -12.03
CA GLN A 169 21.76 -2.47 -12.56
C GLN A 169 20.31 -2.05 -12.86
N SER A 170 19.81 -0.98 -12.21
CA SER A 170 18.44 -0.50 -12.40
C SER A 170 18.20 0.25 -13.72
N HIS A 171 19.26 0.66 -14.43
CA HIS A 171 19.18 1.60 -15.56
C HIS A 171 19.13 0.93 -16.95
N THR A 172 19.43 -0.37 -17.04
CA THR A 172 19.68 -1.07 -18.32
C THR A 172 18.43 -1.71 -18.93
N VAL A 173 17.32 -1.82 -18.18
CA VAL A 173 16.05 -2.40 -18.65
C VAL A 173 14.87 -1.47 -18.35
N SER A 174 13.83 -1.48 -19.20
CA SER A 174 12.60 -0.70 -18.94
C SER A 174 11.96 -1.16 -17.63
N LYS A 175 12.08 -0.32 -16.59
CA LYS A 175 11.59 -0.60 -15.22
C LYS A 175 10.11 -0.97 -15.22
N LEU A 176 9.33 -0.33 -16.09
CA LEU A 176 7.89 -0.53 -16.19
C LEU A 176 7.52 -1.92 -16.72
N SER A 177 8.10 -2.34 -17.85
CA SER A 177 7.78 -3.64 -18.45
C SER A 177 8.15 -4.81 -17.53
N ARG A 178 9.24 -4.66 -16.77
CA ARG A 178 9.65 -5.63 -15.75
C ARG A 178 8.64 -5.70 -14.61
N ALA A 179 8.19 -4.55 -14.08
CA ALA A 179 7.21 -4.50 -13.00
C ALA A 179 5.87 -5.14 -13.41
N VAL A 180 5.38 -4.86 -14.63
CA VAL A 180 4.16 -5.49 -15.14
C VAL A 180 4.30 -7.01 -15.23
N ARG A 181 5.44 -7.53 -15.70
CA ARG A 181 5.70 -8.99 -15.73
C ARG A 181 5.69 -9.60 -14.33
N PHE A 182 6.30 -8.94 -13.35
CA PHE A 182 6.25 -9.41 -11.96
C PHE A 182 4.84 -9.42 -11.41
N ILE A 183 4.05 -8.36 -11.63
CA ILE A 183 2.66 -8.30 -11.20
C ILE A 183 1.85 -9.45 -11.80
N VAL A 184 1.94 -9.68 -13.12
CA VAL A 184 1.25 -10.81 -13.76
C VAL A 184 1.67 -12.15 -13.15
N GLY A 185 2.97 -12.36 -12.93
CA GLY A 185 3.47 -13.57 -12.28
C GLY A 185 2.98 -13.74 -10.84
N ILE A 186 2.87 -12.63 -10.08
CA ILE A 186 2.35 -12.61 -8.72
C ILE A 186 0.89 -13.03 -8.70
N TRP A 187 0.06 -12.51 -9.60
CA TRP A 187 -1.36 -12.87 -9.67
C TRP A 187 -1.55 -14.35 -10.02
N ILE A 188 -0.79 -14.87 -10.99
CA ILE A 188 -0.82 -16.30 -11.34
C ILE A 188 -0.41 -17.14 -10.12
N LEU A 189 0.67 -16.79 -9.45
CA LEU A 189 1.14 -17.51 -8.26
C LEU A 189 0.11 -17.44 -7.14
N ALA A 190 -0.46 -16.27 -6.85
CA ALA A 190 -1.47 -16.08 -5.81
C ALA A 190 -2.72 -16.93 -6.06
N LEU A 191 -3.20 -16.97 -7.30
CA LEU A 191 -4.31 -17.84 -7.71
C LEU A 191 -3.97 -19.31 -7.50
N CYS A 192 -2.80 -19.77 -7.95
CA CYS A 192 -2.36 -21.15 -7.76
C CYS A 192 -2.25 -21.55 -6.29
N LEU A 193 -1.74 -20.65 -5.44
CA LEU A 193 -1.60 -20.89 -4.00
C LEU A 193 -2.95 -20.90 -3.27
N ALA A 194 -3.95 -20.18 -3.77
CA ALA A 194 -5.29 -20.15 -3.20
C ALA A 194 -6.11 -21.42 -3.48
N VAL A 195 -5.86 -22.11 -4.61
CA VAL A 195 -6.60 -23.33 -4.99
C VAL A 195 -6.61 -24.41 -3.88
N PRO A 196 -5.46 -24.90 -3.35
CA PRO A 196 -5.45 -25.97 -2.36
C PRO A 196 -6.13 -25.59 -1.04
N GLN A 197 -6.22 -24.30 -0.71
CA GLN A 197 -6.97 -23.79 0.43
C GLN A 197 -8.47 -23.75 0.12
N ALA A 198 -8.84 -23.21 -1.04
CA ALA A 198 -10.24 -23.05 -1.45
C ALA A 198 -11.00 -24.38 -1.57
N ILE A 199 -10.38 -25.44 -2.09
CA ILE A 199 -11.02 -26.76 -2.26
C ILE A 199 -11.37 -27.45 -0.94
N GLN A 200 -10.83 -26.97 0.18
CA GLN A 200 -11.13 -27.53 1.51
C GLN A 200 -12.42 -26.94 2.09
N PHE A 201 -12.89 -25.81 1.57
CA PHE A 201 -14.13 -25.15 2.00
C PHE A 201 -15.34 -25.74 1.29
N GLY A 202 -16.47 -25.77 1.99
CA GLY A 202 -17.76 -26.14 1.43
C GLY A 202 -18.87 -25.96 2.46
N VAL A 203 -20.10 -26.26 2.04
CA VAL A 203 -21.23 -26.24 2.96
C VAL A 203 -21.21 -27.53 3.79
N VAL A 204 -21.23 -27.35 5.11
CA VAL A 204 -21.32 -28.40 6.11
C VAL A 204 -22.67 -28.29 6.80
N TYR A 205 -23.26 -29.44 7.11
CA TYR A 205 -24.55 -29.56 7.80
C TYR A 205 -24.34 -30.15 9.19
N GLU A 206 -25.13 -29.69 10.13
CA GLU A 206 -25.13 -30.26 11.47
C GLU A 206 -25.65 -31.71 11.43
N ARG A 207 -24.91 -32.62 12.05
CA ARG A 207 -25.28 -34.03 12.13
C ARG A 207 -25.64 -34.41 13.55
N ARG A 208 -26.72 -35.16 13.70
CA ARG A 208 -27.07 -35.85 14.95
C ARG A 208 -26.00 -36.91 15.29
N PRO A 209 -25.92 -37.35 16.56
CA PRO A 209 -25.02 -38.42 16.99
C PRO A 209 -25.18 -39.75 16.22
N ASP A 210 -26.35 -39.98 15.63
CA ASP A 210 -26.66 -41.15 14.79
C ASP A 210 -26.19 -41.00 13.31
N GLY A 211 -25.57 -39.87 12.97
CA GLY A 211 -25.05 -39.57 11.64
C GLY A 211 -26.07 -39.01 10.66
N THR A 212 -27.34 -38.86 11.05
CA THR A 212 -28.37 -38.21 10.22
C THR A 212 -28.21 -36.69 10.24
N ILE A 213 -28.61 -36.03 9.16
CA ILE A 213 -28.60 -34.55 9.09
C ILE A 213 -29.69 -34.05 10.04
N LEU A 214 -29.32 -33.18 11.00
CA LEU A 214 -30.23 -32.64 12.01
C LEU A 214 -31.36 -31.87 11.34
N ASP A 215 -30.99 -30.94 10.46
CA ASP A 215 -31.87 -30.10 9.66
C ASP A 215 -31.07 -29.45 8.52
N GLU A 216 -31.67 -29.29 7.33
CA GLU A 216 -31.06 -28.52 6.23
C GLU A 216 -30.93 -27.03 6.57
N GLU A 217 -31.69 -26.54 7.56
CA GLU A 217 -31.59 -25.16 8.06
C GLU A 217 -30.34 -24.90 8.93
N HIS A 218 -29.63 -25.94 9.34
CA HIS A 218 -28.37 -25.83 10.08
C HIS A 218 -27.19 -26.12 9.15
N ALA A 219 -27.01 -25.21 8.19
CA ALA A 219 -25.92 -25.24 7.21
C ALA A 219 -24.96 -24.07 7.42
N VAL A 220 -23.64 -24.31 7.37
CA VAL A 220 -22.59 -23.29 7.45
C VAL A 220 -21.55 -23.47 6.35
N CYS A 221 -20.87 -22.39 5.95
CA CYS A 221 -19.68 -22.46 5.11
C CYS A 221 -18.47 -22.70 6.01
N ALA A 222 -17.88 -23.89 5.94
CA ALA A 222 -16.77 -24.30 6.80
C ALA A 222 -15.80 -25.23 6.05
N VAL A 223 -14.76 -25.68 6.74
CA VAL A 223 -13.84 -26.69 6.20
C VAL A 223 -14.57 -28.01 6.07
N LYS A 224 -14.89 -28.41 4.82
CA LYS A 224 -15.64 -29.63 4.49
C LYS A 224 -14.76 -30.87 4.44
N ARG A 225 -13.52 -30.75 3.94
CA ARG A 225 -12.56 -31.86 3.85
C ARG A 225 -11.15 -31.38 4.13
N ILE A 226 -10.51 -32.00 5.12
CA ILE A 226 -9.07 -31.86 5.36
C ILE A 226 -8.36 -32.80 4.38
N VAL A 227 -7.85 -32.26 3.28
CA VAL A 227 -7.16 -33.05 2.24
C VAL A 227 -5.75 -33.45 2.70
N ILE A 228 -5.09 -32.59 3.48
CA ILE A 228 -3.75 -32.81 4.01
C ILE A 228 -3.76 -32.46 5.51
N PRO A 229 -3.36 -33.38 6.41
CA PRO A 229 -3.24 -33.07 7.83
C PRO A 229 -2.22 -31.94 8.03
N HIS A 230 -2.53 -30.96 8.88
CA HIS A 230 -1.71 -29.76 9.11
C HIS A 230 -1.48 -28.87 7.88
N SER A 231 -2.22 -29.03 6.77
CA SER A 231 -2.06 -28.15 5.59
C SER A 231 -2.25 -26.68 5.93
N PHE A 232 -3.27 -26.36 6.73
CA PHE A 232 -3.55 -24.98 7.14
C PHE A 232 -2.41 -24.38 7.95
N GLU A 233 -1.83 -25.15 8.86
CA GLU A 233 -0.74 -24.71 9.73
C GLU A 233 0.55 -24.51 8.94
N ILE A 234 0.95 -25.49 8.12
CA ILE A 234 2.14 -25.42 7.28
C ILE A 234 2.01 -24.31 6.23
N SER A 235 0.85 -24.22 5.58
CA SER A 235 0.54 -23.17 4.61
C SER A 235 0.61 -21.79 5.28
N SER A 236 0.00 -21.63 6.46
CA SER A 236 0.06 -20.36 7.20
C SER A 236 1.50 -20.01 7.59
N PHE A 237 2.28 -20.96 8.12
CA PHE A 237 3.68 -20.72 8.47
C PHE A 237 4.51 -20.32 7.24
N VAL A 238 4.43 -21.07 6.15
CA VAL A 238 5.25 -20.84 4.96
C VAL A 238 4.82 -19.56 4.24
N PHE A 239 3.53 -19.35 4.00
CA PHE A 239 3.03 -18.22 3.21
C PHE A 239 2.85 -16.93 4.01
N PHE A 240 2.83 -16.98 5.34
CA PHE A 240 2.82 -15.77 6.18
C PHE A 240 4.22 -15.43 6.69
N LEU A 241 4.95 -16.37 7.30
CA LEU A 241 6.24 -16.06 7.92
C LEU A 241 7.35 -15.87 6.90
N ALA A 242 7.40 -16.64 5.81
CA ALA A 242 8.47 -16.46 4.84
C ALA A 242 8.40 -15.08 4.15
N PRO A 243 7.24 -14.58 3.69
CA PRO A 243 7.15 -13.23 3.18
C PRO A 243 7.36 -12.16 4.25
N MET A 244 6.83 -12.33 5.46
CA MET A 244 7.02 -11.36 6.55
C MET A 244 8.50 -11.21 6.93
N THR A 245 9.21 -12.32 7.15
CA THR A 245 10.65 -12.31 7.46
C THR A 245 11.46 -11.69 6.33
N LEU A 246 11.16 -12.03 5.07
CA LEU A 246 11.81 -11.44 3.90
C LEU A 246 11.56 -9.92 3.84
N ILE A 247 10.32 -9.47 4.01
CA ILE A 247 9.96 -8.05 4.04
C ILE A 247 10.74 -7.33 5.15
N THR A 248 10.77 -7.87 6.37
CA THR A 248 11.50 -7.28 7.50
C THR A 248 12.98 -7.16 7.21
N VAL A 249 13.64 -8.24 6.75
CA VAL A 249 15.07 -8.23 6.42
C VAL A 249 15.37 -7.20 5.35
N LEU A 250 14.57 -7.14 4.27
CA LEU A 250 14.77 -6.18 3.19
C LEU A 250 14.60 -4.73 3.66
N TYR A 251 13.60 -4.44 4.49
CA TYR A 251 13.42 -3.09 5.05
C TYR A 251 14.58 -2.67 5.96
N VAL A 252 15.09 -3.58 6.78
CA VAL A 252 16.27 -3.33 7.61
C VAL A 252 17.49 -3.02 6.72
N LEU A 253 17.72 -3.81 5.66
CA LEU A 253 18.83 -3.58 4.73
C LEU A 253 18.70 -2.22 3.99
N ILE A 254 17.49 -1.85 3.57
CA ILE A 254 17.22 -0.53 2.98
C ILE A 254 17.56 0.58 3.99
N GLY A 255 17.11 0.45 5.24
CA GLY A 255 17.39 1.40 6.31
C GLY A 255 18.90 1.58 6.55
N LEU A 256 19.64 0.47 6.65
CA LEU A 256 21.09 0.47 6.82
C LEU A 256 21.80 1.15 5.64
N GLN A 257 21.39 0.86 4.41
CA GLN A 257 22.00 1.45 3.22
C GLN A 257 21.73 2.96 3.12
N LEU A 258 20.51 3.41 3.44
CA LEU A 258 20.17 4.83 3.48
C LEU A 258 20.98 5.56 4.56
N HIS A 259 21.15 4.96 5.74
CA HIS A 259 21.97 5.51 6.80
C HIS A 259 23.44 5.64 6.38
N ARG A 260 24.03 4.59 5.80
CA ARG A 260 25.41 4.60 5.28
C ARG A 260 25.61 5.67 4.20
N SER A 261 24.68 5.76 3.25
CA SER A 261 24.73 6.77 2.18
C SER A 261 24.63 8.19 2.72
N SER A 262 23.81 8.41 3.77
CA SER A 262 23.70 9.72 4.43
C SER A 262 24.99 10.13 5.14
N ILE A 263 25.70 9.19 5.77
CA ILE A 263 26.99 9.44 6.43
C ILE A 263 28.06 9.79 5.39
N LEU A 264 28.12 9.03 4.29
CA LEU A 264 29.06 9.29 3.20
C LEU A 264 28.81 10.68 2.59
N ALA A 265 27.55 11.04 2.33
CA ALA A 265 27.18 12.36 1.83
C ALA A 265 27.54 13.49 2.81
N ARG A 266 27.44 13.27 4.13
CA ARG A 266 27.88 14.25 5.14
C ARG A 266 29.41 14.39 5.18
N ARG A 267 30.16 13.29 5.07
CA ARG A 267 31.63 13.32 5.01
C ARG A 267 32.13 14.04 3.76
N ASP A 268 31.52 13.79 2.61
CA ASP A 268 31.87 14.45 1.36
C ASP A 268 31.63 15.96 1.43
N LYS A 269 30.46 16.41 1.90
CA LYS A 269 30.17 17.83 2.16
C LYS A 269 31.16 18.48 3.14
N GLY A 270 31.56 17.75 4.19
CA GLY A 270 32.57 18.21 5.15
C GLY A 270 33.95 18.36 4.50
N SER A 271 34.34 17.40 3.66
CA SER A 271 35.62 17.42 2.96
C SER A 271 35.69 18.51 1.89
N VAL A 272 34.60 18.77 1.16
CA VAL A 272 34.49 19.88 0.20
C VAL A 272 34.54 21.23 0.91
N ARG A 273 33.81 21.38 2.04
CA ARG A 273 33.85 22.61 2.84
C ARG A 273 35.24 22.91 3.39
N LEU A 274 35.96 21.89 3.85
CA LEU A 274 37.34 22.04 4.33
C LEU A 274 38.29 22.44 3.20
N LYS A 275 38.19 21.80 2.02
CA LYS A 275 38.97 22.17 0.83
C LYS A 275 38.72 23.64 0.43
N ASN A 276 37.47 24.10 0.43
CA ASN A 276 37.12 25.48 0.09
C ASN A 276 37.66 26.49 1.11
N GLN A 277 37.63 26.17 2.41
CA GLN A 277 38.22 27.04 3.43
C GLN A 277 39.75 27.14 3.32
N VAL A 278 40.42 26.03 3.05
CA VAL A 278 41.88 26.02 2.85
C VAL A 278 42.25 26.81 1.59
N HIS A 279 41.50 26.65 0.51
CA HIS A 279 41.70 27.44 -0.71
C HIS A 279 41.50 28.94 -0.46
N HIS A 280 40.42 29.34 0.22
CA HIS A 280 40.15 30.74 0.56
C HIS A 280 41.26 31.34 1.45
N LYS A 281 41.75 30.59 2.45
CA LYS A 281 42.89 31.04 3.28
C LYS A 281 44.16 31.23 2.47
N LYS A 282 44.46 30.34 1.51
CA LYS A 282 45.62 30.48 0.61
C LYS A 282 45.49 31.72 -0.28
N VAL A 283 44.33 31.97 -0.86
CA VAL A 283 44.09 33.15 -1.71
C VAL A 283 44.25 34.46 -0.92
N LEU A 284 43.69 34.52 0.30
CA LEU A 284 43.88 35.67 1.20
C LEU A 284 45.35 35.91 1.56
N HIS A 285 46.11 34.84 1.80
CA HIS A 285 47.53 34.96 2.16
C HIS A 285 48.40 35.43 0.97
N VAL A 286 48.06 35.01 -0.25
CA VAL A 286 48.72 35.49 -1.48
C VAL A 286 48.39 36.98 -1.73
N ALA A 287 47.12 37.37 -1.59
CA ALA A 287 46.69 38.77 -1.74
C ALA A 287 47.30 39.73 -0.70
N ALA A 288 47.53 39.24 0.53
CA ALA A 288 48.21 40.02 1.57
C ALA A 288 49.72 40.19 1.31
N SER A 289 50.35 39.24 0.58
CA SER A 289 51.78 39.30 0.23
C SER A 289 52.08 40.20 -0.97
N SER A 290 51.07 40.54 -1.79
CA SER A 290 51.23 41.38 -2.98
C SER A 290 50.92 42.86 -2.76
N SER A 291 50.76 43.33 -1.51
CA SER A 291 50.56 44.76 -1.22
C SER A 291 51.90 45.50 -1.10
N PRO A 292 52.25 46.44 -2.01
CA PRO A 292 53.51 47.16 -1.92
C PRO A 292 53.42 48.24 -0.83
N LYS A 293 54.32 48.18 0.15
CA LYS A 293 54.52 49.24 1.15
C LYS A 293 55.50 50.31 0.64
N ASN A 294 55.02 51.56 0.63
CA ASN A 294 55.71 52.86 0.78
C ASN A 294 56.70 53.40 -0.29
N ARG A 295 56.43 54.65 -0.72
CA ARG A 295 57.43 55.75 -0.80
C ARG A 295 56.76 57.14 -0.58
N PRO A 296 57.40 58.13 0.09
CA PRO A 296 56.81 59.43 0.42
C PRO A 296 57.18 60.59 -0.53
N VAL A 297 56.32 61.63 -0.49
CA VAL A 297 56.47 63.09 -0.78
C VAL A 297 57.47 63.58 -1.85
N GLY A 298 56.97 64.38 -2.82
CA GLY A 298 57.74 65.51 -3.36
C GLY A 298 57.54 65.88 -4.85
N ALA A 299 57.14 67.14 -5.06
CA ALA A 299 57.43 68.02 -6.19
C ALA A 299 56.58 67.95 -7.48
N MET A 300 56.16 69.17 -7.83
CA MET A 300 55.39 69.66 -8.96
C MET A 300 56.36 70.08 -10.07
N ALA A 301 56.15 69.64 -11.32
CA ALA A 301 56.67 70.34 -12.51
C ALA A 301 55.95 69.88 -13.81
N THR A 302 55.27 70.87 -14.39
CA THR A 302 54.91 71.16 -15.79
C THR A 302 55.41 70.29 -16.95
N SER A 303 54.47 70.12 -17.91
CA SER A 303 54.58 70.41 -19.36
C SER A 303 54.48 69.25 -20.37
N ARG A 304 53.36 69.30 -21.12
CA ARG A 304 53.19 69.23 -22.59
C ARG A 304 53.80 68.09 -23.43
N THR A 305 52.89 67.48 -24.21
CA THR A 305 52.99 67.00 -25.63
C THR A 305 54.04 65.91 -25.91
N THR A 306 53.83 64.86 -26.69
CA THR A 306 53.00 64.56 -27.87
C THR A 306 53.05 63.03 -28.06
N GLY A 307 52.15 62.47 -28.87
CA GLY A 307 51.90 61.02 -28.96
C GLY A 307 53.07 60.13 -29.40
N ASP A 308 52.92 58.83 -29.16
CA ASP A 308 52.93 57.85 -30.25
C ASP A 308 52.32 56.52 -29.79
N ALA A 309 51.74 55.80 -30.75
CA ALA A 309 51.04 54.54 -30.55
C ALA A 309 52.02 53.37 -30.37
N THR A 310 51.82 52.53 -29.36
CA THR A 310 52.27 51.13 -29.40
C THR A 310 51.41 50.28 -28.47
N ALA A 311 50.62 49.39 -29.06
CA ALA A 311 49.74 48.47 -28.36
C ALA A 311 50.57 47.33 -27.72
N HIS A 312 50.71 47.35 -26.40
CA HIS A 312 51.15 46.20 -25.62
C HIS A 312 49.96 45.28 -25.33
N HIS A 313 50.00 44.06 -25.88
CA HIS A 313 49.07 42.99 -25.53
C HIS A 313 49.22 42.57 -24.05
N PRO A 314 48.13 42.34 -23.29
CA PRO A 314 48.21 41.73 -21.97
C PRO A 314 48.50 40.22 -22.07
N PRO A 315 49.23 39.62 -21.10
CA PRO A 315 49.48 38.18 -21.08
C PRO A 315 48.17 37.38 -20.86
N PRO A 316 48.07 36.15 -21.38
CA PRO A 316 46.87 35.32 -21.26
C PRO A 316 46.61 34.91 -19.80
N PRO A 317 45.33 34.76 -19.40
CA PRO A 317 44.97 34.29 -18.06
C PRO A 317 45.44 32.84 -17.84
N PRO A 318 45.76 32.44 -16.59
CA PRO A 318 46.18 31.07 -16.29
C PRO A 318 45.05 30.06 -16.54
N PRO A 319 45.38 28.80 -16.88
CA PRO A 319 44.40 27.77 -17.20
C PRO A 319 43.54 27.43 -15.97
N GLN A 320 42.22 27.45 -16.15
CA GLN A 320 41.26 26.99 -15.15
C GLN A 320 41.38 25.47 -14.95
N PRO A 321 41.22 24.94 -13.72
CA PRO A 321 41.32 23.51 -13.46
C PRO A 321 40.13 22.74 -14.10
N PRO A 322 40.31 21.46 -14.51
CA PRO A 322 39.38 20.73 -15.38
C PRO A 322 38.04 20.31 -14.77
N HIS A 323 37.62 20.91 -13.65
CA HIS A 323 36.44 20.46 -12.89
C HIS A 323 35.35 21.53 -12.69
N GLU A 324 35.55 22.78 -13.16
CA GLU A 324 34.53 23.83 -13.01
C GLU A 324 33.52 23.90 -14.18
N GLU A 325 33.90 23.49 -15.41
CA GLU A 325 32.98 23.55 -16.56
C GLU A 325 31.87 22.49 -16.52
N GLU A 326 32.12 21.29 -15.96
CA GLU A 326 31.12 20.23 -15.92
C GLU A 326 30.06 20.43 -14.80
N GLU A 327 30.46 21.09 -13.70
CA GLU A 327 29.55 21.45 -12.62
C GLU A 327 28.76 22.74 -12.91
N ASP A 328 29.37 23.71 -13.59
CA ASP A 328 28.68 24.92 -14.05
C ASP A 328 27.67 24.61 -15.17
N GLY A 329 27.98 23.67 -16.08
CA GLY A 329 27.02 23.16 -17.06
C GLY A 329 25.79 22.49 -16.42
N ARG A 330 25.99 21.70 -15.35
CA ARG A 330 24.90 21.03 -14.62
C ARG A 330 24.08 22.00 -13.76
N LYS A 331 24.72 22.98 -13.13
CA LYS A 331 24.06 24.04 -12.35
C LYS A 331 23.31 25.01 -13.26
N ASN A 332 23.87 25.39 -14.40
CA ASN A 332 23.21 26.22 -15.41
C ASN A 332 22.06 25.49 -16.10
N PHE A 333 22.18 24.17 -16.34
CA PHE A 333 21.06 23.35 -16.82
C PHE A 333 19.92 23.26 -15.79
N ALA A 334 20.23 23.05 -14.51
CA ALA A 334 19.24 23.02 -13.44
C ALA A 334 18.56 24.39 -13.23
N ARG A 335 19.33 25.48 -13.28
CA ARG A 335 18.82 26.86 -13.14
C ARG A 335 17.98 27.28 -14.35
N ASN A 336 18.37 26.89 -15.57
CA ASN A 336 17.59 27.10 -16.78
C ASN A 336 16.32 26.24 -16.82
N ALA A 337 16.36 25.01 -16.31
CA ALA A 337 15.18 24.15 -16.17
C ALA A 337 14.18 24.71 -15.13
N GLN A 338 14.66 25.22 -14.00
CA GLN A 338 13.82 25.91 -13.01
C GLN A 338 13.26 27.23 -13.54
N ALA A 339 14.04 28.02 -14.28
CA ALA A 339 13.56 29.24 -14.93
C ALA A 339 12.53 28.95 -16.03
N LYS A 340 12.68 27.84 -16.77
CA LYS A 340 11.72 27.38 -17.79
C LYS A 340 10.42 26.86 -17.15
N ALA A 341 10.51 26.17 -16.02
CA ALA A 341 9.36 25.74 -15.23
C ALA A 341 8.61 26.93 -14.60
N ALA A 342 9.33 27.91 -14.04
CA ALA A 342 8.74 29.12 -13.49
C ALA A 342 8.02 29.97 -14.57
N LYS A 343 8.61 30.11 -15.77
CA LYS A 343 7.94 30.76 -16.92
C LYS A 343 6.69 30.01 -17.39
N HIS A 344 6.68 28.67 -17.28
CA HIS A 344 5.50 27.86 -17.62
C HIS A 344 4.38 27.99 -16.58
N VAL A 345 4.72 28.08 -15.29
CA VAL A 345 3.75 28.30 -14.20
C VAL A 345 3.15 29.70 -14.28
N VAL A 346 3.94 30.74 -14.57
CA VAL A 346 3.43 32.10 -14.80
C VAL A 346 2.54 32.17 -16.05
N LYS A 347 2.84 31.41 -17.10
CA LYS A 347 1.98 31.31 -18.31
C LYS A 347 0.66 30.54 -18.07
N MET A 348 0.63 29.65 -17.08
CA MET A 348 -0.58 28.93 -16.66
C MET A 348 -1.45 29.76 -15.71
N LEU A 349 -0.84 30.57 -14.85
CA LEU A 349 -1.55 31.45 -13.91
C LEU A 349 -2.04 32.76 -14.55
N GLY A 350 -1.54 33.14 -15.74
CA GLY A 350 -1.97 34.31 -16.49
C GLY A 350 -3.15 34.11 -17.46
N LYS A 351 -3.67 32.88 -17.59
CA LYS A 351 -4.89 32.63 -18.38
C LYS A 351 -6.10 32.54 -17.45
N GLY A 352 -6.68 33.70 -17.16
CA GLY A 352 -8.04 33.78 -16.61
C GLY A 352 -9.06 33.12 -17.55
N PRO A 353 -10.22 32.67 -17.04
CA PRO A 353 -11.19 31.90 -17.81
C PRO A 353 -11.78 32.74 -18.93
N SER A 354 -11.60 32.29 -20.18
CA SER A 354 -12.37 32.77 -21.32
C SER A 354 -13.75 32.11 -21.27
N TYR A 355 -14.78 32.86 -20.88
CA TYR A 355 -16.18 32.44 -21.02
C TYR A 355 -16.55 32.35 -22.52
N PRO A 356 -17.22 31.28 -22.98
CA PRO A 356 -17.79 31.22 -24.33
C PRO A 356 -19.05 32.10 -24.42
N PRO A 357 -19.40 32.63 -25.61
CA PRO A 357 -20.54 33.51 -25.78
C PRO A 357 -21.86 32.75 -25.63
N THR A 358 -22.80 33.41 -24.96
CA THR A 358 -24.19 33.02 -24.76
C THR A 358 -24.89 32.80 -26.10
N HIS A 359 -25.34 31.57 -26.37
CA HIS A 359 -26.27 31.30 -27.46
C HIS A 359 -27.65 31.84 -27.11
N THR A 360 -28.09 32.86 -27.82
CA THR A 360 -29.47 33.34 -27.88
C THR A 360 -30.35 32.25 -28.51
N HIS A 361 -31.24 31.65 -27.72
CA HIS A 361 -32.33 30.84 -28.24
C HIS A 361 -33.30 31.74 -29.02
N LYS A 362 -33.34 31.56 -30.34
CA LYS A 362 -34.45 32.04 -31.18
C LYS A 362 -35.69 31.22 -30.81
N VAL A 363 -36.72 31.92 -30.33
CA VAL A 363 -38.09 31.41 -30.21
C VAL A 363 -38.62 31.25 -31.63
N VAL A 364 -38.73 29.99 -32.09
CA VAL A 364 -39.50 29.65 -33.29
C VAL A 364 -40.92 29.36 -32.83
N HIS A 365 -41.84 30.26 -33.17
CA HIS A 365 -43.27 30.00 -33.08
C HIS A 365 -43.65 28.88 -34.04
N GLN A 366 -44.31 27.85 -33.53
CA GLN A 366 -45.01 26.87 -34.36
C GLN A 366 -46.52 27.02 -34.12
N PRO A 367 -47.35 27.04 -35.18
CA PRO A 367 -48.77 27.37 -35.06
C PRO A 367 -49.56 26.19 -34.50
N VAL A 368 -50.60 26.52 -33.74
CA VAL A 368 -51.70 25.65 -33.35
C VAL A 368 -52.53 25.35 -34.60
N GLU A 369 -52.65 24.07 -34.99
CA GLU A 369 -53.74 23.63 -35.84
C GLU A 369 -54.87 23.07 -34.96
N GLU A 370 -56.06 23.57 -35.27
CA GLU A 370 -57.36 23.23 -34.70
C GLU A 370 -57.89 21.89 -35.24
N GLY A 371 -58.62 21.17 -34.38
CA GLY A 371 -59.87 20.50 -34.73
C GLY A 371 -59.81 19.13 -35.41
N SER A 372 -60.28 18.09 -34.73
CA SER A 372 -61.67 17.64 -34.83
C SER A 372 -62.01 16.57 -33.80
#